data_AF-A0A940BDK6-F1
#
_entry.id   AF-A0A940BDK6-F1
#
_cell.length_a   1.000
_cell.length_b   1.000
_cell.length_c   1.000
_cell.angle_alpha   90.00
_cell.angle_beta   90.00
_cell.angle_gamma   90.00
#
_symmetry.space_group_name_H-M   'P 1'
#
loop_
_entity.id
_entity.type
_entity.pdbx_description
1 polymer ?
#
loop_
_entity_poly.entity_id
_entity_poly.type
_entity_poly.pdbx_seq_one_letter_code
_entity_poly.pdbx_strand_id
1 'polypeptide(L)'
;MTQRDYYEILEVERTASADEIKRAYRKMALKYHPDHNPGDAEAEKRFKEAAEAYEILRDPDKRARYDQYGHAGVNGGGNSFGGFSSTEDIFAHFGDIFGDIFGFGGMGGARRGGPRAEAGADLRYNLTISFEQAARGTEMTLTIPRQATCQECGGSGAAKGSTRDTCPQCHGSGQVRHAQGFFQFAVTCPKCKGAGSIVSRVIIVI
;
A
#
# COMPACT_ATOMS: atom_id res chain seq x y z
N MET A 1 -1.63 12.64 36.95
CA MET A 1 -0.58 11.65 36.71
C MET A 1 0.35 12.21 35.66
N THR A 2 1.66 12.16 35.88
CA THR A 2 2.67 12.60 34.90
C THR A 2 2.53 11.76 33.63
N GLN A 3 2.42 12.41 32.45
CA GLN A 3 2.44 11.70 31.17
C GLN A 3 3.76 10.96 31.03
N ARG A 4 3.73 9.73 30.48
CA ARG A 4 4.93 8.92 30.26
C ARG A 4 5.75 9.55 29.14
N ASP A 5 7.07 9.44 29.24
CA ASP A 5 7.97 9.95 28.22
C ASP A 5 7.75 9.21 26.88
N TYR A 6 7.74 9.94 25.76
CA TYR A 6 7.52 9.35 24.43
C TYR A 6 8.61 8.36 24.02
N TYR A 7 9.86 8.57 24.46
CA TYR A 7 10.96 7.64 24.22
C TYR A 7 10.76 6.34 25.04
N GLU A 8 10.25 6.45 26.27
CA GLU A 8 9.90 5.28 27.09
C GLU A 8 8.69 4.52 26.52
N ILE A 9 7.70 5.23 25.99
CA ILE A 9 6.52 4.62 25.36
C ILE A 9 6.93 3.76 24.16
N LEU A 10 7.87 4.24 23.33
CA LEU A 10 8.38 3.52 22.17
C LEU A 10 9.53 2.57 22.51
N GLU A 11 9.98 2.48 23.77
CA GLU A 11 11.13 1.66 24.19
C GLU A 11 12.41 1.98 23.38
N VAL A 12 12.68 3.26 23.13
CA VAL A 12 13.85 3.74 22.39
C VAL A 12 14.66 4.74 23.21
N GLU A 13 15.95 4.87 22.88
CA GLU A 13 16.79 5.91 23.49
C GLU A 13 16.47 7.29 22.91
N ARG A 14 16.75 8.36 23.69
CA ARG A 14 16.60 9.76 23.22
C ARG A 14 17.46 10.09 22.00
N THR A 15 18.54 9.35 21.80
CA THR A 15 19.48 9.44 20.67
C THR A 15 18.99 8.67 19.43
N ALA A 16 17.86 7.97 19.52
CA ALA A 16 17.37 7.12 18.44
C ALA A 16 17.16 7.90 17.13
N SER A 17 17.58 7.28 16.04
CA SER A 17 17.35 7.75 14.68
C SER A 17 15.87 7.66 14.30
N ALA A 18 15.45 8.43 13.28
CA ALA A 18 14.09 8.37 12.76
C ALA A 18 13.69 6.95 12.32
N ASP A 19 14.63 6.17 11.79
CA ASP A 19 14.40 4.79 11.37
C ASP A 19 14.21 3.82 12.54
N GLU A 20 14.88 4.05 13.67
CA GLU A 20 14.69 3.27 14.90
C GLU A 20 13.35 3.59 15.55
N ILE A 21 12.99 4.87 15.64
CA ILE A 21 11.66 5.31 16.12
C ILE A 21 10.55 4.69 15.26
N LYS A 22 10.73 4.71 13.93
CA LYS A 22 9.79 4.08 12.99
C LYS A 22 9.69 2.57 13.18
N ARG A 23 10.80 1.88 13.47
CA ARG A 23 10.82 0.42 13.73
C ARG A 23 10.12 0.09 15.04
N ALA A 24 10.41 0.85 16.09
CA ALA A 24 9.80 0.70 17.40
C ALA A 24 8.29 0.90 17.35
N TYR A 25 7.82 1.94 16.67
CA TYR A 25 6.39 2.16 16.47
C TYR A 25 5.71 0.97 15.77
N ARG A 26 6.31 0.42 14.71
CA ARG A 26 5.73 -0.76 14.02
C ARG A 26 5.61 -1.97 14.94
N LYS A 27 6.60 -2.20 15.80
CA LYS A 27 6.59 -3.30 16.77
C LYS A 27 5.45 -3.12 17.78
N MET A 28 5.25 -1.90 18.27
CA MET A 28 4.16 -1.60 19.22
C MET A 28 2.78 -1.63 18.57
N ALA A 29 2.64 -1.08 17.36
CA ALA A 29 1.40 -1.07 16.61
C ALA A 29 0.90 -2.50 16.30
N LEU A 30 1.81 -3.42 15.95
CA LEU A 30 1.47 -4.83 15.76
C LEU A 30 1.08 -5.52 17.08
N LYS A 31 1.83 -5.24 18.16
CA LYS A 31 1.60 -5.85 19.48
C LYS A 31 0.25 -5.44 20.08
N TYR A 32 -0.14 -4.19 19.91
CA TYR A 32 -1.35 -3.61 20.49
C TYR A 32 -2.47 -3.38 19.46
N HIS A 33 -2.41 -4.06 18.31
CA HIS A 33 -3.43 -3.93 17.27
C HIS A 33 -4.79 -4.45 17.79
N PRO A 34 -5.92 -3.76 17.51
CA PRO A 34 -7.25 -4.20 17.95
C PRO A 34 -7.65 -5.57 17.42
N ASP A 35 -7.27 -5.91 16.18
CA ASP A 35 -7.55 -7.24 15.61
C ASP A 35 -6.90 -8.39 16.39
N HIS A 36 -5.72 -8.14 16.99
CA HIS A 36 -5.03 -9.13 17.82
C HIS A 36 -5.44 -9.03 19.29
N ASN A 37 -6.01 -7.92 19.72
CA ASN A 37 -6.40 -7.63 21.11
C ASN A 37 -7.83 -7.06 21.19
N PRO A 38 -8.86 -7.81 20.74
CA PRO A 38 -10.22 -7.30 20.70
C PRO A 38 -10.77 -7.09 22.13
N GLY A 39 -11.24 -5.88 22.42
CA GLY A 39 -11.87 -5.54 23.70
C GLY A 39 -10.90 -5.33 24.87
N ASP A 40 -9.59 -5.25 24.62
CA ASP A 40 -8.60 -4.92 25.64
C ASP A 40 -8.37 -3.40 25.73
N ALA A 41 -8.95 -2.78 26.76
CA ALA A 41 -8.84 -1.34 27.02
C ALA A 41 -7.40 -0.89 27.35
N GLU A 42 -6.56 -1.76 27.90
CA GLU A 42 -5.16 -1.41 28.18
C GLU A 42 -4.36 -1.46 26.88
N ALA A 43 -4.58 -2.44 26.01
CA ALA A 43 -3.95 -2.48 24.68
C ALA A 43 -4.32 -1.25 23.85
N GLU A 44 -5.59 -0.83 23.88
CA GLU A 44 -6.07 0.37 23.21
C GLU A 44 -5.38 1.64 23.73
N LYS A 45 -5.26 1.77 25.06
CA LYS A 45 -4.55 2.90 25.68
C LYS A 45 -3.07 2.92 25.29
N ARG A 46 -2.40 1.77 25.30
CA ARG A 46 -0.98 1.66 24.89
C ARG A 46 -0.79 1.97 23.41
N PHE A 47 -1.73 1.58 22.56
CA PHE A 47 -1.72 1.92 21.14
C PHE A 47 -1.84 3.43 20.92
N LYS A 48 -2.78 4.09 21.62
CA LYS A 48 -2.95 5.56 21.58
C LYS A 48 -1.68 6.29 22.01
N GLU A 49 -1.09 5.88 23.13
CA GLU A 49 0.15 6.47 23.63
C GLU A 49 1.31 6.28 22.64
N ALA A 50 1.44 5.10 22.02
CA ALA A 50 2.48 4.81 21.03
C ALA A 50 2.31 5.61 19.73
N ALA A 51 1.06 5.80 19.29
CA ALA A 51 0.73 6.63 18.13
C ALA A 51 1.08 8.11 18.36
N GLU A 52 0.74 8.64 19.54
CA GLU A 52 1.08 10.01 19.94
C GLU A 52 2.60 10.20 20.01
N ALA A 53 3.31 9.26 20.63
CA ALA A 53 4.77 9.28 20.69
C ALA A 53 5.41 9.31 19.29
N TYR A 54 4.91 8.50 18.36
CA TYR A 54 5.43 8.46 17.00
C TYR A 54 5.18 9.76 16.23
N GLU A 55 3.99 10.37 16.36
CA GLU A 55 3.65 11.64 15.72
C GLU A 55 4.57 12.79 16.14
N ILE A 56 4.97 12.82 17.42
CA ILE A 56 5.88 13.82 17.95
C ILE A 56 7.33 13.52 17.56
N LEU A 57 7.78 12.27 17.74
CA LEU A 57 9.20 11.92 17.58
C LEU A 57 9.64 11.73 16.11
N ARG A 58 8.70 11.49 15.19
CA ARG A 58 9.00 11.37 13.74
C ARG A 58 9.32 12.71 13.10
N ASP A 59 8.66 13.79 13.54
CA ASP A 59 8.81 15.12 12.99
C ASP A 59 9.98 15.84 13.70
N PRO A 60 11.05 16.25 12.98
CA PRO A 60 12.21 16.90 13.59
C PRO A 60 11.86 18.16 14.39
N ASP A 61 10.88 18.95 13.93
CA ASP A 61 10.50 20.21 14.57
C ASP A 61 9.63 19.97 15.81
N LYS A 62 8.76 18.96 15.78
CA LYS A 62 8.00 18.53 16.96
C LYS A 62 8.90 17.86 17.99
N ARG A 63 9.83 17.01 17.56
CA ARG A 63 10.83 16.35 18.41
C ARG A 63 11.71 17.37 19.10
N ALA A 64 12.23 18.36 18.37
CA ALA A 64 13.04 19.42 18.96
C ALA A 64 12.29 20.21 20.04
N ARG A 65 11.00 20.54 19.79
CA ARG A 65 10.14 21.20 20.79
C ARG A 65 9.86 20.32 22.00
N TYR A 66 9.63 19.03 21.79
CA TYR A 66 9.45 18.06 22.87
C TYR A 66 10.71 17.91 23.72
N ASP A 67 11.88 17.83 23.08
CA ASP A 67 13.16 17.70 23.78
C ASP A 67 13.49 18.97 24.61
N GLN A 68 13.04 20.15 24.16
CA GLN A 68 13.27 21.42 24.85
C GLN A 68 12.27 21.73 25.97
N TYR A 69 10.99 21.40 25.78
CA TYR A 69 9.90 21.85 26.66
C TYR A 69 9.03 20.71 27.19
N GLY A 70 9.39 19.46 26.91
CA GLY A 70 8.62 18.27 27.26
C GLY A 70 7.21 18.28 26.65
N HIS A 71 6.28 17.60 27.31
CA HIS A 71 4.88 17.53 26.89
C HIS A 71 4.19 18.92 26.82
N ALA A 72 4.72 19.95 27.48
CA ALA A 72 4.17 21.31 27.41
C ALA A 72 4.46 22.02 26.08
N GLY A 73 5.62 21.75 25.46
CA GLY A 73 6.01 22.37 24.18
C GLY A 73 5.25 21.87 22.96
N VAL A 74 4.68 20.67 23.08
CA VAL A 74 3.87 20.05 22.03
C VAL A 74 2.37 20.23 22.27
N ASN A 75 1.94 20.47 23.53
CA ASN A 75 0.56 20.80 23.86
C ASN A 75 0.21 22.31 23.77
N GLY A 76 1.21 23.21 23.82
CA GLY A 76 1.00 24.63 24.11
C GLY A 76 0.81 25.61 22.93
N GLY A 77 0.64 25.16 21.69
CA GLY A 77 0.55 26.07 20.54
C GLY A 77 -0.57 25.72 19.59
N GLY A 78 -1.75 26.35 19.75
CA GLY A 78 -2.79 26.69 18.76
C GLY A 78 -3.32 25.62 17.78
N ASN A 79 -2.73 24.44 17.77
CA ASN A 79 -2.87 23.37 16.79
C ASN A 79 -2.80 21.99 17.48
N SER A 80 -2.90 21.95 18.81
CA SER A 80 -2.91 20.72 19.59
C SER A 80 -4.33 20.34 19.98
N PHE A 81 -4.70 19.11 19.63
CA PHE A 81 -5.81 18.33 20.20
C PHE A 81 -7.25 18.71 19.84
N GLY A 82 -7.51 18.96 18.56
CA GLY A 82 -8.86 18.90 17.97
C GLY A 82 -9.14 17.69 17.08
N GLY A 83 -8.21 16.74 16.92
CA GLY A 83 -8.24 15.78 15.80
C GLY A 83 -8.53 14.32 16.14
N PHE A 84 -8.57 13.93 17.41
CA PHE A 84 -8.77 12.52 17.78
C PHE A 84 -9.74 12.40 18.95
N SER A 85 -11.02 12.58 18.63
CA SER A 85 -12.13 12.37 19.56
C SER A 85 -12.41 10.88 19.82
N SER A 86 -11.94 9.99 18.97
CA SER A 86 -12.29 8.56 19.03
C SER A 86 -11.20 7.67 18.46
N THR A 87 -11.17 6.42 18.90
CA THR A 87 -10.26 5.37 18.43
C THR A 87 -10.40 5.21 16.92
N GLU A 88 -11.62 5.30 16.41
CA GLU A 88 -11.97 5.32 14.99
C GLU A 88 -11.34 6.47 14.21
N ASP A 89 -11.22 7.67 14.78
CA ASP A 89 -10.57 8.81 14.11
C ASP A 89 -9.05 8.58 13.99
N ILE A 90 -8.46 8.02 15.05
CA ILE A 90 -7.04 7.63 15.07
C ILE A 90 -6.83 6.53 14.03
N PHE A 91 -7.66 5.50 13.98
CA PHE A 91 -7.56 4.43 12.97
C PHE A 91 -7.93 4.86 11.55
N ALA A 92 -8.73 5.91 11.34
CA ALA A 92 -9.02 6.46 10.02
C ALA A 92 -7.86 7.32 9.50
N HIS A 93 -7.31 8.22 10.33
CA HIS A 93 -6.10 8.97 10.00
C HIS A 93 -4.87 8.08 9.88
N PHE A 94 -4.73 7.08 10.76
CA PHE A 94 -3.72 6.05 10.61
C PHE A 94 -4.07 5.11 9.47
N GLY A 95 -5.32 4.83 9.13
CA GLY A 95 -5.70 4.02 7.98
C GLY A 95 -5.33 4.67 6.64
N ASP A 96 -5.38 5.99 6.56
CA ASP A 96 -4.83 6.75 5.43
C ASP A 96 -3.29 6.81 5.47
N ILE A 97 -2.68 6.98 6.64
CA ILE A 97 -1.21 7.03 6.78
C ILE A 97 -0.58 5.63 6.62
N PHE A 98 -1.22 4.56 7.07
CA PHE A 98 -0.88 3.13 6.93
C PHE A 98 -1.41 2.59 5.59
N GLY A 99 -2.42 3.19 4.97
CA GLY A 99 -2.80 2.94 3.58
C GLY A 99 -1.73 3.47 2.61
N ASP A 100 -1.21 4.68 2.87
CA ASP A 100 -0.03 5.21 2.17
C ASP A 100 1.28 4.49 2.56
N ILE A 101 1.40 3.94 3.78
CA ILE A 101 2.64 3.32 4.29
C ILE A 101 2.73 1.78 4.13
N PHE A 102 1.61 1.04 4.19
CA PHE A 102 1.52 -0.43 4.05
C PHE A 102 0.85 -0.86 2.75
N GLY A 103 0.33 0.08 1.96
CA GLY A 103 -0.51 -0.24 0.80
C GLY A 103 -0.18 0.45 -0.52
N PHE A 104 0.60 1.55 -0.58
CA PHE A 104 1.13 2.15 -1.81
C PHE A 104 1.93 3.46 -1.53
N GLY A 105 3.27 3.43 -1.62
CA GLY A 105 4.02 4.60 -2.12
C GLY A 105 4.65 5.57 -1.11
N GLY A 106 5.50 5.09 -0.21
CA GLY A 106 6.55 5.92 0.40
C GLY A 106 7.87 5.87 -0.38
N MET A 107 8.42 7.06 -0.70
CA MET A 107 9.82 7.36 -1.07
C MET A 107 10.16 7.50 -2.56
N GLY A 108 10.36 8.76 -2.99
CA GLY A 108 11.44 9.18 -3.89
C GLY A 108 11.63 8.41 -5.19
N GLY A 109 10.92 8.82 -6.24
CA GLY A 109 11.22 8.38 -7.59
C GLY A 109 10.29 9.01 -8.58
N ALA A 110 10.85 9.65 -9.61
CA ALA A 110 10.20 10.26 -10.75
C ALA A 110 8.76 9.78 -11.03
N ARG A 111 7.86 10.75 -11.22
CA ARG A 111 6.53 10.60 -11.84
C ARG A 111 6.64 10.00 -13.25
N ARG A 112 6.98 8.72 -13.36
CA ARG A 112 6.84 7.94 -14.59
C ARG A 112 5.66 7.01 -14.38
N GLY A 113 4.47 7.59 -14.49
CA GLY A 113 3.20 6.87 -14.54
C GLY A 113 3.12 6.03 -15.81
N GLY A 114 3.84 4.92 -15.81
CA GLY A 114 3.62 3.81 -16.73
C GLY A 114 2.79 2.74 -16.01
N PRO A 115 2.02 1.92 -16.75
CA PRO A 115 1.40 0.72 -16.20
C PRO A 115 2.46 -0.08 -15.44
N ARG A 116 2.18 -0.43 -14.18
CA ARG A 116 3.04 -1.38 -13.45
C ARG A 116 3.09 -2.66 -14.28
N ALA A 117 4.29 -3.25 -14.39
CA ALA A 117 4.41 -4.56 -15.02
C ALA A 117 3.52 -5.54 -14.26
N GLU A 118 2.45 -5.99 -14.89
CA GLU A 118 1.65 -7.10 -14.33
C GLU A 118 2.56 -8.32 -14.26
N ALA A 119 2.55 -8.99 -13.11
CA ALA A 119 3.18 -10.30 -13.02
C ALA A 119 2.54 -11.21 -14.07
N GLY A 120 3.36 -11.91 -14.85
CA GLY A 120 2.87 -12.86 -15.83
C GLY A 120 2.02 -13.94 -15.16
N ALA A 121 0.95 -14.37 -15.82
CA ALA A 121 0.09 -15.41 -15.28
C ALA A 121 0.84 -16.75 -15.19
N ASP A 122 0.67 -17.48 -14.08
CA ASP A 122 1.17 -18.84 -13.94
C ASP A 122 0.47 -19.77 -14.95
N LEU A 123 1.26 -20.56 -15.68
CA LEU A 123 0.75 -21.54 -16.63
C LEU A 123 0.58 -22.88 -15.91
N ARG A 124 -0.68 -23.31 -15.70
CA ARG A 124 -1.01 -24.61 -15.11
C ARG A 124 -1.56 -25.56 -16.17
N TYR A 125 -0.98 -26.75 -16.26
CA TYR A 125 -1.45 -27.83 -17.13
C TYR A 125 -1.71 -29.10 -16.30
N ASN A 126 -2.88 -29.69 -16.44
CA ASN A 126 -3.20 -30.97 -15.82
C ASN A 126 -3.01 -32.08 -16.86
N LEU A 127 -1.96 -32.88 -16.70
CA LEU A 127 -1.69 -34.04 -17.55
C LEU A 127 -2.22 -35.31 -16.89
N THR A 128 -3.08 -36.04 -17.58
CA THR A 128 -3.52 -37.38 -17.16
C THR A 128 -2.71 -38.44 -17.90
N ILE A 129 -1.97 -39.25 -17.16
CA ILE A 129 -1.21 -40.39 -17.70
C ILE A 129 -1.78 -41.71 -17.17
N SER A 130 -1.67 -42.78 -17.95
CA SER A 130 -2.04 -44.12 -17.47
C SER A 130 -0.97 -44.69 -16.53
N PHE A 131 -1.36 -45.65 -15.68
CA PHE A 131 -0.43 -46.31 -14.76
C PHE A 131 0.74 -46.99 -15.50
N GLU A 132 0.47 -47.62 -16.64
CA GLU A 132 1.50 -48.27 -17.46
C GLU A 132 2.50 -47.27 -18.05
N GLN A 133 2.01 -46.09 -18.48
CA GLN A 133 2.86 -45.00 -18.96
C GLN A 133 3.75 -44.44 -17.84
N ALA A 134 3.23 -44.35 -16.62
CA ALA A 134 4.00 -43.92 -15.45
C ALA A 134 5.08 -44.96 -15.06
N ALA A 135 4.76 -46.25 -15.15
CA ALA A 135 5.66 -47.34 -14.75
C ALA A 135 6.81 -47.58 -15.74
N ARG A 136 6.56 -47.41 -17.05
CA ARG A 136 7.58 -47.62 -18.10
C ARG A 136 8.36 -46.36 -18.47
N GLY A 137 7.89 -45.19 -18.05
CA GLY A 137 8.35 -43.90 -18.56
C GLY A 137 7.77 -43.60 -19.94
N THR A 138 7.34 -42.36 -20.16
CA THR A 138 6.78 -41.91 -21.44
C THR A 138 7.28 -40.50 -21.75
N GLU A 139 7.47 -40.20 -23.02
CA GLU A 139 7.67 -38.83 -23.52
C GLU A 139 6.34 -38.32 -24.09
N MET A 140 5.94 -37.10 -23.71
CA MET A 140 4.72 -36.48 -24.20
C MET A 140 4.99 -35.03 -24.60
N THR A 141 4.48 -34.63 -25.77
CA THR A 141 4.60 -33.26 -26.24
C THR A 141 3.46 -32.43 -25.65
N LEU A 142 3.80 -31.40 -24.89
CA LEU A 142 2.85 -30.48 -24.28
C LEU A 142 2.75 -29.20 -25.11
N THR A 143 1.53 -28.85 -25.54
CA THR A 143 1.25 -27.57 -26.19
C THR A 143 0.71 -26.59 -25.16
N ILE A 144 1.58 -25.70 -24.66
CA ILE A 144 1.22 -24.70 -23.67
C ILE A 144 0.96 -23.36 -24.36
N PRO A 145 -0.27 -22.80 -24.29
CA PRO A 145 -0.54 -21.48 -24.83
C PRO A 145 0.22 -20.43 -24.01
N ARG A 146 1.06 -19.64 -24.67
CA ARG A 146 1.78 -18.52 -24.07
C ARG A 146 1.38 -17.21 -24.73
N GLN A 147 1.34 -16.14 -23.96
CA GLN A 147 1.29 -14.80 -24.55
C GLN A 147 2.61 -14.54 -25.27
N ALA A 148 2.52 -14.11 -26.52
CA ALA A 148 3.67 -13.73 -27.34
C ALA A 148 3.46 -12.30 -27.84
N THR A 149 4.55 -11.54 -27.97
CA THR A 149 4.50 -10.21 -28.54
C THR A 149 4.03 -10.29 -29.98
N CYS A 150 2.87 -9.69 -30.27
CA CYS A 150 2.35 -9.61 -31.63
C CYS A 150 3.31 -8.77 -32.49
N GLN A 151 3.74 -9.32 -33.63
CA GLN A 151 4.69 -8.64 -34.53
C GLN A 151 4.08 -7.41 -35.21
N GLU A 152 2.76 -7.35 -35.35
CA GLU A 152 2.08 -6.24 -36.02
C GLU A 152 1.94 -5.00 -35.11
N CYS A 153 1.57 -5.21 -33.84
CA CYS A 153 1.37 -4.12 -32.89
C CYS A 153 2.53 -3.97 -31.89
N GLY A 154 3.52 -4.87 -31.89
CA GLY A 154 4.66 -4.84 -30.97
C GLY A 154 4.27 -4.98 -29.50
N GLY A 155 3.11 -5.59 -29.21
CA GLY A 155 2.55 -5.66 -27.84
C GLY A 155 1.81 -4.38 -27.40
N SER A 156 1.69 -3.37 -28.27
CA SER A 156 0.93 -2.16 -27.97
C SER A 156 -0.59 -2.34 -28.10
N GLY A 157 -1.08 -3.45 -28.66
CA GLY A 157 -2.52 -3.66 -28.90
C GLY A 157 -3.16 -2.62 -29.83
N ALA A 158 -2.36 -1.75 -30.45
CA ALA A 158 -2.79 -0.71 -31.38
C ALA A 158 -2.46 -1.08 -32.82
N ALA A 159 -3.37 -0.73 -33.74
CA ALA A 159 -3.11 -0.88 -35.17
C ALA A 159 -1.93 -0.01 -35.61
N LYS A 160 -1.17 -0.44 -36.63
CA LYS A 160 -0.11 0.38 -37.22
C LYS A 160 -0.70 1.73 -37.66
N GLY A 161 -0.23 2.82 -37.05
CA GLY A 161 -0.68 4.19 -37.32
C GLY A 161 -1.82 4.71 -36.43
N SER A 162 -2.33 3.94 -35.46
CA SER A 162 -3.22 4.48 -34.43
C SER A 162 -2.45 4.89 -33.18
N THR A 163 -2.80 6.04 -32.62
CA THR A 163 -2.23 6.55 -31.37
C THR A 163 -2.97 5.98 -30.18
N ARG A 164 -2.22 5.66 -29.12
CA ARG A 164 -2.79 5.33 -27.80
C ARG A 164 -3.17 6.65 -27.14
N ASP A 165 -4.47 6.89 -27.02
CA ASP A 165 -4.96 8.06 -26.30
C ASP A 165 -5.05 7.73 -24.80
N THR A 166 -4.73 8.71 -23.95
CA THR A 166 -4.84 8.53 -22.51
C THR A 166 -6.30 8.27 -22.14
N CYS A 167 -6.55 7.25 -21.31
CA CYS A 167 -7.92 6.93 -20.91
C CYS A 167 -8.50 8.12 -20.12
N PRO A 168 -9.63 8.70 -20.54
CA PRO A 168 -10.19 9.90 -19.90
C PRO A 168 -10.80 9.61 -18.52
N GLN A 169 -11.00 8.33 -18.16
CA GLN A 169 -11.62 7.94 -16.89
C GLN A 169 -10.60 7.67 -15.78
N CYS A 170 -9.41 7.17 -16.11
CA CYS A 170 -8.35 6.91 -15.14
C CYS A 170 -7.13 7.83 -15.34
N HIS A 171 -7.14 8.69 -16.36
CA HIS A 171 -6.04 9.61 -16.68
C HIS A 171 -4.66 8.93 -16.76
N GLY A 172 -4.61 7.70 -17.28
CA GLY A 172 -3.36 6.94 -17.40
C GLY A 172 -3.01 6.04 -16.20
N SER A 173 -3.75 6.12 -15.09
CA SER A 173 -3.44 5.32 -13.89
C SER A 173 -3.82 3.83 -14.01
N GLY A 174 -4.70 3.49 -14.96
CA GLY A 174 -5.26 2.13 -15.10
C GLY A 174 -6.29 1.74 -14.04
N GLN A 175 -6.49 2.55 -13.00
CA GLN A 175 -7.38 2.27 -11.87
C GLN A 175 -8.24 3.50 -11.53
N VAL A 176 -9.48 3.28 -11.10
CA VAL A 176 -10.39 4.33 -10.63
C VAL A 176 -10.56 4.17 -9.13
N ARG A 177 -10.40 5.26 -8.40
CA ARG A 177 -10.65 5.27 -6.95
C ARG A 177 -12.14 5.53 -6.73
N HIS A 178 -12.80 4.61 -6.05
CA HIS A 178 -14.16 4.80 -5.56
C HIS A 178 -14.07 5.17 -4.08
N ALA A 179 -14.57 6.35 -3.74
CA ALA A 179 -14.72 6.79 -2.35
C ALA A 179 -16.21 6.67 -1.99
N GLN A 180 -16.52 5.82 -1.02
CA GLN A 180 -17.86 5.76 -0.40
C GLN A 180 -17.70 5.94 1.10
N GLY A 181 -18.11 7.12 1.59
CA GLY A 181 -17.86 7.50 2.98
C GLY A 181 -16.36 7.55 3.27
N PHE A 182 -15.93 6.86 4.31
CA PHE A 182 -14.54 6.78 4.76
C PHE A 182 -13.73 5.67 4.09
N PHE A 183 -14.35 4.82 3.27
CA PHE A 183 -13.65 3.78 2.52
C PHE A 183 -13.29 4.27 1.12
N GLN A 184 -11.99 4.22 0.80
CA GLN A 184 -11.49 4.39 -0.56
C GLN A 184 -10.94 3.07 -1.07
N PHE A 185 -11.49 2.55 -2.17
CA PHE A 185 -10.94 1.37 -2.83
C PHE A 185 -10.64 1.68 -4.30
N ALA A 186 -9.49 1.18 -4.77
CA ALA A 186 -9.10 1.29 -6.17
C ALA A 186 -9.60 0.07 -6.94
N VAL A 187 -10.37 0.30 -7.99
CA VAL A 187 -10.86 -0.74 -8.90
C VAL A 187 -10.17 -0.58 -10.25
N THR A 188 -9.92 -1.68 -10.94
CA THR A 188 -9.44 -1.66 -12.33
C THR A 188 -10.38 -0.84 -13.20
N CYS A 189 -9.83 0.09 -13.99
CA CYS A 189 -10.65 0.99 -14.80
C CYS A 189 -11.48 0.20 -15.83
N PRO A 190 -12.83 0.29 -15.83
CA PRO A 190 -13.66 -0.50 -16.72
C PRO A 190 -13.49 -0.10 -18.19
N LYS A 191 -13.10 1.16 -18.45
CA LYS A 191 -12.94 1.70 -19.81
C LYS A 191 -11.64 1.28 -20.49
N CYS A 192 -10.53 1.19 -19.76
CA CYS A 192 -9.24 0.75 -20.31
C CYS A 192 -8.79 -0.64 -19.83
N LYS A 193 -9.58 -1.31 -18.98
CA LYS A 193 -9.26 -2.61 -18.36
C LYS A 193 -7.84 -2.67 -17.76
N GLY A 194 -7.41 -1.62 -17.07
CA GLY A 194 -6.06 -1.55 -16.50
C GLY A 194 -4.98 -0.96 -17.40
N ALA A 195 -5.20 -0.85 -18.72
CA ALA A 195 -4.16 -0.45 -19.66
C ALA A 195 -3.71 1.03 -19.57
N GLY A 196 -4.47 1.90 -18.90
CA GLY A 196 -4.20 3.34 -18.77
C GLY A 196 -4.41 4.17 -20.06
N SER A 197 -4.37 3.51 -21.21
CA SER A 197 -4.63 4.08 -22.53
C SER A 197 -5.77 3.36 -23.24
N ILE A 198 -6.51 4.07 -24.08
CA ILE A 198 -7.50 3.52 -25.00
C ILE A 198 -6.94 3.62 -26.43
N VAL A 199 -7.23 2.60 -27.25
CA VAL A 199 -6.88 2.61 -28.66
C VAL A 199 -8.13 2.97 -29.45
N SER A 200 -8.05 4.00 -30.28
CA SER A 200 -9.16 4.48 -31.12
C SER A 200 -9.56 3.49 -32.23
N ARG A 201 -8.62 2.66 -32.70
CA ARG A 201 -8.86 1.52 -33.60
C ARG A 201 -8.21 0.25 -33.07
N VAL A 202 -9.03 -0.72 -32.67
CA VAL A 202 -8.61 -2.05 -32.20
C VAL A 202 -8.44 -2.97 -33.41
N ILE A 203 -7.30 -3.67 -33.51
CA ILE A 203 -7.19 -4.84 -34.39
C ILE A 203 -7.84 -6.00 -33.62
N ILE A 204 -8.97 -6.49 -34.11
CA ILE A 204 -9.52 -7.76 -33.65
C ILE A 204 -8.66 -8.84 -34.32
N VAL A 205 -7.68 -9.37 -33.59
CA VAL A 205 -7.03 -10.62 -33.99
C VAL A 205 -7.94 -11.73 -33.48
N ILE A 206 -8.68 -12.36 -34.40
CA ILE A 206 -9.44 -13.59 -34.15
C ILE A 206 -8.47 -14.77 -34.10
#